data_AF-A0AAW0RRF4-F1
#
_entry.id   AF-A0AAW0RRF4-F1
#
_cell.length_a   1.000
_cell.length_b   1.000
_cell.length_c   1.000
_cell.angle_alpha   90.00
_cell.angle_beta   90.00
_cell.angle_gamma   90.00
#
_symmetry.space_group_name_H-M   'P 1'
#
loop_
_entity.id
_entity.type
_entity.pdbx_description
1 polymer ?
#
loop_
_entity_poly.entity_id
_entity_poly.type
_entity_poly.pdbx_seq_one_letter_code
_entity_poly.pdbx_strand_id
1 'polypeptide(L)'
;MDDIAGKTSLDGKPVAKICQILNSAGVPNVIWGNYLLTIYGVPTIIDDVAFVVPDDRITAASSALIQANFTRCKDKLNCDRSYRFQSRRPVEHFHMSDVFVLSLYQKSDILWELTDLDPRSSENADSILSASDPSLPSAVPGRGQGRLLSEYSAVRVPTVAKFCESLLLLMCCDYDTCYETYWMALLTYIIEYVDETDSFSAKDLGYEFRKFYCAVKEADASMWPLLEELRSNLSSSGRLPDSQSL
;
A
#
# COMPACT_ATOMS: atom_id res chain seq x y z
N MET A 1 -22.81 -17.68 -15.87
CA MET A 1 -23.22 -16.70 -14.84
C MET A 1 -22.80 -17.37 -13.56
N ASP A 2 -21.51 -17.20 -13.25
CA ASP A 2 -20.86 -18.00 -12.22
C ASP A 2 -20.89 -17.21 -10.92
N ASP A 3 -21.37 -17.91 -9.91
CA ASP A 3 -21.72 -17.47 -8.58
C ASP A 3 -20.47 -17.00 -7.81
N ILE A 4 -20.31 -15.67 -7.69
CA ILE A 4 -19.26 -15.00 -6.90
C ILE A 4 -19.67 -14.97 -5.41
N ALA A 5 -20.25 -16.06 -4.89
CA ALA A 5 -20.77 -16.12 -3.52
C ALA A 5 -20.18 -17.25 -2.67
N GLY A 6 -19.18 -18.01 -3.17
CA GLY A 6 -18.70 -19.24 -2.50
C GLY A 6 -17.21 -19.34 -2.16
N LYS A 7 -16.35 -18.40 -2.55
CA LYS A 7 -14.92 -18.39 -2.21
C LYS A 7 -14.46 -16.98 -1.89
N THR A 8 -14.47 -16.63 -0.61
CA THR A 8 -13.90 -15.39 -0.07
C THR A 8 -12.37 -15.49 0.02
N SER A 9 -11.73 -15.64 -1.14
CA SER A 9 -10.32 -15.33 -1.32
C SER A 9 -10.24 -14.61 -2.65
N LEU A 10 -9.92 -13.31 -2.64
CA LEU A 10 -9.49 -12.65 -3.87
C LEU A 10 -8.18 -13.32 -4.26
N ASP A 11 -8.22 -14.22 -5.25
CA ASP A 11 -7.02 -14.65 -5.94
C ASP A 11 -6.37 -13.44 -6.65
N GLY A 12 -5.17 -13.60 -7.21
CA GLY A 12 -4.48 -12.51 -7.92
C GLY A 12 -5.25 -11.94 -9.13
N LYS A 13 -6.32 -12.62 -9.59
CA LYS A 13 -6.97 -12.37 -10.87
C LYS A 13 -7.83 -11.09 -10.90
N PRO A 14 -8.73 -10.79 -9.93
CA PRO A 14 -9.42 -9.52 -9.88
C PRO A 14 -8.46 -8.33 -9.83
N VAL A 15 -7.38 -8.44 -9.07
CA VAL A 15 -6.38 -7.38 -8.93
C VAL A 15 -5.60 -7.18 -10.23
N ALA A 16 -5.19 -8.26 -10.89
CA ALA A 16 -4.58 -8.21 -12.22
C ALA A 16 -5.51 -7.57 -13.26
N LYS A 17 -6.82 -7.85 -13.21
CA LYS A 17 -7.81 -7.24 -14.10
C LYS A 17 -7.96 -5.73 -13.88
N ILE A 18 -7.98 -5.28 -12.62
CA ILE A 18 -8.03 -3.84 -12.29
C ILE A 18 -6.75 -3.15 -12.78
N CYS A 19 -5.58 -3.76 -12.50
CA CYS A 19 -4.31 -3.27 -13.00
C CYS A 19 -4.29 -3.16 -14.53
N GLN A 20 -4.85 -4.16 -15.24
CA GLN A 20 -4.95 -4.13 -16.70
C GLN A 20 -5.81 -2.96 -17.20
N ILE A 21 -6.96 -2.69 -16.55
CA ILE A 21 -7.84 -1.56 -16.91
C ILE A 21 -7.08 -0.24 -16.78
N LEU A 22 -6.37 -0.04 -15.66
CA LEU A 22 -5.57 1.16 -15.42
C LEU A 22 -4.43 1.30 -16.44
N ASN A 23 -3.70 0.21 -16.70
CA ASN A 23 -2.61 0.19 -17.67
C ASN A 23 -3.09 0.49 -19.10
N SER A 24 -4.24 -0.07 -19.52
CA SER A 24 -4.85 0.19 -20.83
C SER A 24 -5.31 1.64 -20.99
N ALA A 25 -5.66 2.31 -19.88
CA ALA A 25 -5.97 3.73 -19.86
C ALA A 25 -4.72 4.64 -19.79
N GLY A 26 -3.51 4.05 -19.80
CA GLY A 26 -2.26 4.79 -19.66
C GLY A 26 -2.07 5.38 -18.26
N VAL A 27 -2.60 4.73 -17.23
CA VAL A 27 -2.50 5.15 -15.83
C VAL A 27 -1.47 4.27 -15.11
N PRO A 28 -0.26 4.79 -14.84
CA PRO A 28 0.67 4.11 -13.95
C PRO A 28 0.05 3.91 -12.56
N ASN A 29 0.20 2.72 -12.00
CA ASN A 29 -0.38 2.34 -10.72
C ASN A 29 0.51 1.37 -9.94
N VAL A 30 0.41 1.39 -8.61
CA VAL A 30 1.08 0.46 -7.69
C VAL A 30 0.08 0.05 -6.62
N ILE A 31 0.06 -1.23 -6.23
CA ILE A 31 -0.81 -1.73 -5.15
C ILE A 31 -0.37 -1.14 -3.81
N TRP A 32 -1.36 -0.85 -2.95
CA TRP A 32 -1.17 -0.39 -1.58
C TRP A 32 -2.15 -1.05 -0.61
N GLY A 33 -1.98 -0.81 0.70
CA GLY A 33 -2.94 -1.19 1.74
C GLY A 33 -2.92 -2.68 2.11
N ASN A 34 -4.03 -3.18 2.65
CA ASN A 34 -4.08 -4.52 3.26
C ASN A 34 -3.86 -5.65 2.24
N TYR A 35 -4.38 -5.53 1.01
CA TYR A 35 -4.15 -6.54 -0.03
C TYR A 35 -2.66 -6.78 -0.29
N LEU A 36 -1.84 -5.71 -0.24
CA LEU A 36 -0.40 -5.78 -0.45
C LEU A 36 0.29 -6.69 0.57
N LEU A 37 -0.13 -6.65 1.84
CA LEU A 37 0.40 -7.50 2.89
C LEU A 37 0.29 -8.99 2.52
N THR A 38 -0.78 -9.38 1.83
CA THR A 38 -0.95 -10.78 1.42
C THR A 38 0.06 -11.21 0.36
N ILE A 39 0.49 -10.29 -0.52
CA ILE A 39 1.56 -10.53 -1.50
C ILE A 39 2.91 -10.71 -0.79
N TYR A 40 3.13 -10.02 0.33
CA TYR A 40 4.28 -10.22 1.21
C TYR A 40 4.15 -11.47 2.11
N GLY A 41 3.11 -12.28 1.94
CA GLY A 41 2.92 -13.51 2.71
C GLY A 41 2.35 -13.30 4.13
N VAL A 42 1.84 -12.11 4.45
CA VAL A 42 1.18 -11.84 5.72
C VAL A 42 -0.26 -12.38 5.70
N PRO A 43 -0.69 -13.19 6.69
CA PRO A 43 -2.06 -13.67 6.79
C PRO A 43 -3.01 -12.53 7.22
N THR A 44 -3.54 -11.80 6.25
CA THR A 44 -4.37 -10.61 6.48
C THR A 44 -5.81 -10.84 6.01
N ILE A 45 -6.79 -10.34 6.75
CA ILE A 45 -8.18 -10.29 6.27
C ILE A 45 -8.24 -9.24 5.16
N ILE A 46 -8.72 -9.64 3.98
CA ILE A 46 -8.85 -8.74 2.84
C ILE A 46 -10.31 -8.32 2.69
N ASP A 47 -10.57 -7.04 2.95
CA ASP A 47 -11.85 -6.38 2.64
C ASP A 47 -11.69 -5.20 1.67
N ASP A 48 -10.47 -4.89 1.26
CA ASP A 48 -10.18 -3.87 0.25
C ASP A 48 -9.02 -4.24 -0.69
N VAL A 49 -8.95 -3.52 -1.80
CA VAL A 49 -7.74 -3.41 -2.61
C VAL A 49 -7.51 -1.94 -2.93
N ALA A 50 -6.27 -1.47 -2.75
CA ALA A 50 -5.92 -0.10 -3.02
C ALA A 50 -4.85 0.01 -4.11
N PHE A 51 -4.96 1.08 -4.90
CA PHE A 51 -3.93 1.49 -5.84
C PHE A 51 -3.54 2.94 -5.58
N VAL A 52 -2.23 3.20 -5.61
CA VAL A 52 -1.69 4.56 -5.70
C VAL A 52 -1.44 4.87 -7.16
N VAL A 53 -1.88 6.05 -7.61
CA VAL A 53 -1.72 6.53 -8.99
C VAL A 53 -1.17 7.96 -9.00
N PRO A 54 -0.53 8.42 -10.08
CA PRO A 54 -0.13 9.81 -10.22
C PRO A 54 -1.32 10.75 -10.09
N ASP A 55 -1.10 11.89 -9.43
CA ASP A 55 -2.15 12.83 -9.04
C ASP A 55 -2.93 13.36 -10.25
N ASP A 56 -2.22 13.65 -11.36
CA ASP A 56 -2.78 14.11 -12.64
C ASP A 56 -3.58 13.02 -13.37
N ARG A 57 -3.50 11.77 -12.93
CA ARG A 57 -4.15 10.60 -13.55
C ARG A 57 -5.34 10.05 -12.78
N ILE A 58 -5.67 10.59 -11.60
CA ILE A 58 -6.84 10.16 -10.82
C ILE A 58 -8.13 10.17 -11.65
N THR A 59 -8.40 11.25 -12.38
CA THR A 59 -9.61 11.37 -13.22
C THR A 59 -9.64 10.34 -14.35
N ALA A 60 -8.48 10.05 -14.96
CA ALA A 60 -8.36 9.04 -16.00
C ALA A 60 -8.57 7.63 -15.44
N ALA A 61 -7.97 7.34 -14.27
CA ALA A 61 -8.14 6.09 -13.53
C ALA A 61 -9.62 5.83 -13.20
N SER A 62 -10.28 6.85 -12.65
CA SER A 62 -11.70 6.82 -12.33
C SER A 62 -12.56 6.52 -13.56
N SER A 63 -12.33 7.26 -14.64
CA SER A 63 -13.09 7.13 -15.88
C SER A 63 -12.94 5.74 -16.48
N ALA A 64 -11.73 5.18 -16.46
CA ALA A 64 -11.46 3.83 -16.95
C ALA A 64 -12.20 2.76 -16.13
N LEU A 65 -12.22 2.89 -14.80
CA LEU A 65 -12.96 1.98 -13.92
C LEU A 65 -14.47 2.08 -14.15
N ILE A 66 -15.01 3.29 -14.29
CA ILE A 66 -16.44 3.49 -14.60
C ILE A 66 -16.81 2.85 -15.94
N GLN A 67 -15.98 3.05 -16.98
CA GLN A 67 -16.17 2.42 -18.29
C GLN A 67 -16.10 0.89 -18.24
N ALA A 68 -15.32 0.34 -17.30
CA ALA A 68 -15.27 -1.08 -16.99
C ALA A 68 -16.40 -1.56 -16.05
N ASN A 69 -17.44 -0.73 -15.84
CA ASN A 69 -18.62 -0.98 -15.01
C ASN A 69 -18.38 -1.08 -13.49
N PHE A 70 -17.30 -0.47 -12.99
CA PHE A 70 -17.13 -0.31 -11.54
C PHE A 70 -18.04 0.82 -11.03
N THR A 71 -18.77 0.56 -9.95
CA THR A 71 -19.69 1.55 -9.36
C THR A 71 -18.91 2.47 -8.42
N ARG A 72 -18.65 3.69 -8.89
CA ARG A 72 -18.06 4.75 -8.07
C ARG A 72 -19.01 5.12 -6.93
N CYS A 73 -18.47 5.26 -5.72
CA CYS A 73 -19.25 5.76 -4.59
C CYS A 73 -19.67 7.22 -4.80
N LYS A 74 -20.93 7.52 -4.50
CA LYS A 74 -21.52 8.87 -4.60
C LYS A 74 -21.34 9.69 -3.33
N ASP A 75 -21.16 9.03 -2.19
CA ASP A 75 -20.95 9.67 -0.89
C ASP A 75 -19.49 9.51 -0.46
N LYS A 76 -18.66 10.49 -0.82
CA LYS A 76 -17.22 10.41 -0.52
C LYS A 76 -16.90 10.58 0.98
N LEU A 77 -17.76 11.26 1.74
CA LEU A 77 -17.43 11.73 3.09
C LEU A 77 -18.04 10.85 4.18
N ASN A 78 -19.21 10.25 3.92
CA ASN A 78 -19.94 9.45 4.91
C ASN A 78 -20.11 7.98 4.49
N CYS A 79 -19.31 7.48 3.54
CA CYS A 79 -19.37 6.07 3.21
C CYS A 79 -18.61 5.23 4.25
N ASP A 80 -19.35 4.62 5.16
CA ASP A 80 -18.82 3.70 6.18
C ASP A 80 -18.11 2.46 5.58
N ARG A 81 -18.34 2.16 4.29
CA ARG A 81 -17.72 1.01 3.61
C ARG A 81 -16.24 1.22 3.31
N SER A 82 -15.77 2.46 3.17
CA SER A 82 -14.36 2.76 2.90
C SER A 82 -13.53 3.04 4.16
N TYR A 83 -14.14 3.07 5.35
CA TYR A 83 -13.53 3.55 6.58
C TYR A 83 -13.59 2.50 7.70
N ARG A 84 -13.18 1.25 7.42
CA ARG A 84 -13.26 0.18 8.42
C ARG A 84 -12.08 0.13 9.40
N PHE A 85 -10.94 0.77 9.08
CA PHE A 85 -9.71 0.62 9.86
C PHE A 85 -8.94 1.91 10.13
N GLN A 86 -9.60 3.08 10.13
CA GLN A 86 -8.92 4.36 10.35
C GLN A 86 -7.75 4.59 9.38
N SER A 87 -7.86 4.10 8.14
CA SER A 87 -6.91 4.41 7.07
C SER A 87 -7.19 5.82 6.52
N ARG A 88 -6.17 6.44 5.91
CA ARG A 88 -6.38 7.68 5.14
C ARG A 88 -7.50 7.49 4.13
N ARG A 89 -8.28 8.54 3.88
CA ARG A 89 -9.40 8.46 2.94
C ARG A 89 -8.87 8.41 1.50
N PRO A 90 -9.31 7.46 0.67
CA PRO A 90 -8.97 7.48 -0.73
C PRO A 90 -9.68 8.64 -1.44
N VAL A 91 -9.04 9.17 -2.47
CA VAL A 91 -9.60 10.27 -3.29
C VAL A 91 -10.84 9.79 -4.04
N GLU A 92 -10.81 8.54 -4.47
CA GLU A 92 -11.94 7.84 -5.05
C GLU A 92 -12.01 6.40 -4.57
N HIS A 93 -13.22 5.88 -4.40
CA HIS A 93 -13.42 4.47 -4.14
C HIS A 93 -14.65 3.93 -4.88
N PHE A 94 -14.63 2.62 -5.13
CA PHE A 94 -15.60 1.89 -5.92
C PHE A 94 -16.10 0.69 -5.12
N HIS A 95 -17.41 0.48 -5.09
CA HIS A 95 -18.01 -0.67 -4.43
C HIS A 95 -18.01 -1.85 -5.40
N MET A 96 -17.25 -2.90 -5.08
CA MET A 96 -17.26 -4.15 -5.85
C MET A 96 -18.23 -5.16 -5.25
N SER A 97 -18.48 -5.07 -3.93
CA SER A 97 -19.53 -5.78 -3.22
C SER A 97 -19.98 -4.97 -1.99
N ASP A 98 -20.83 -5.54 -1.13
CA ASP A 98 -21.24 -4.89 0.11
C ASP A 98 -20.12 -4.75 1.15
N VAL A 99 -19.07 -5.55 1.02
CA VAL A 99 -17.93 -5.59 1.95
C VAL A 99 -16.60 -5.28 1.28
N PHE A 100 -16.52 -5.28 -0.04
CA PHE A 100 -15.27 -5.12 -0.78
C PHE A 100 -15.21 -3.79 -1.54
N VAL A 101 -14.16 -3.03 -1.29
CA VAL A 101 -13.94 -1.70 -1.87
C VAL A 101 -12.62 -1.67 -2.64
N LEU A 102 -12.66 -1.06 -3.83
CA LEU A 102 -11.47 -0.65 -4.58
C LEU A 102 -11.19 0.82 -4.29
N SER A 103 -10.00 1.14 -3.81
CA SER A 103 -9.58 2.48 -3.40
C SER A 103 -8.49 3.05 -4.31
N LEU A 104 -8.59 4.33 -4.67
CA LEU A 104 -7.57 5.09 -5.39
C LEU A 104 -7.00 6.18 -4.50
N TYR A 105 -5.69 6.15 -4.30
CA TYR A 105 -4.92 7.16 -3.59
C TYR A 105 -4.05 7.96 -4.56
N GLN A 106 -3.81 9.22 -4.21
CA GLN A 106 -2.82 10.05 -4.89
C GLN A 106 -1.41 9.65 -4.44
N LYS A 107 -0.45 9.81 -5.34
CA LYS A 107 0.95 9.53 -5.07
C LYS A 107 1.50 10.52 -4.06
N SER A 108 1.19 11.80 -4.18
CA SER A 108 1.64 12.83 -3.22
C SER A 108 1.16 12.60 -1.79
N ASP A 109 0.04 11.90 -1.60
CA ASP A 109 -0.50 11.62 -0.27
C ASP A 109 0.13 10.39 0.41
N ILE A 110 0.63 9.43 -0.36
CA ILE A 110 1.02 8.10 0.14
C ILE A 110 2.49 7.76 -0.14
N LEU A 111 2.99 8.09 -1.34
CA LEU A 111 4.30 7.69 -1.87
C LEU A 111 5.07 8.91 -2.41
N TRP A 112 5.08 10.03 -1.69
CA TRP A 112 5.67 11.29 -2.17
C TRP A 112 7.18 11.22 -2.40
N GLU A 113 7.88 10.33 -1.70
CA GLU A 113 9.33 10.11 -1.85
C GLU A 113 9.71 9.28 -3.09
N LEU A 114 8.75 8.59 -3.72
CA LEU A 114 9.03 7.96 -5.02
C LEU A 114 9.01 9.05 -6.10
N THR A 115 9.98 9.06 -7.02
CA THR A 115 10.01 10.09 -8.08
C THR A 115 8.84 9.98 -9.04
N ASP A 116 8.63 8.80 -9.64
CA ASP A 116 7.57 8.52 -10.60
C ASP A 116 7.05 7.08 -10.48
N LEU A 117 5.79 6.86 -10.87
CA LEU A 117 5.19 5.54 -10.98
C LEU A 117 5.22 5.00 -12.42
N ASP A 118 5.72 5.72 -13.43
CA ASP A 118 5.85 5.18 -14.79
C ASP A 118 6.75 3.94 -14.80
N PRO A 119 6.26 2.78 -15.26
CA PRO A 119 7.06 1.56 -15.36
C PRO A 119 8.27 1.68 -16.32
N ARG A 120 8.32 2.69 -17.17
CA ARG A 120 9.45 2.97 -18.06
C ARG A 120 10.56 3.78 -17.40
N SER A 121 10.28 4.42 -16.27
CA SER A 121 11.30 5.15 -15.52
C SER A 121 12.23 4.18 -14.80
N SER A 122 13.54 4.36 -14.97
CA SER A 122 14.55 3.59 -14.25
C SER A 122 14.79 4.10 -12.83
N GLU A 123 14.28 5.28 -12.48
CA GLU A 123 14.58 5.96 -11.20
C GLU A 123 14.08 5.18 -9.98
N ASN A 124 13.03 4.37 -10.15
CA ASN A 124 12.42 3.57 -9.09
C ASN A 124 12.52 2.06 -9.34
N ALA A 125 13.43 1.61 -10.20
CA ALA A 125 13.58 0.19 -10.54
C ALA A 125 13.84 -0.69 -9.32
N ASP A 126 14.59 -0.20 -8.33
CA ASP A 126 14.89 -0.92 -7.09
C ASP A 126 13.81 -0.73 -6.00
N SER A 127 12.80 0.10 -6.27
CA SER A 127 11.76 0.47 -5.29
C SER A 127 10.39 -0.14 -5.59
N ILE A 128 10.14 -0.51 -6.85
CA ILE A 128 8.88 -1.10 -7.31
C ILE A 128 9.20 -2.41 -8.03
N LEU A 129 8.55 -3.48 -7.59
CA LEU A 129 8.68 -4.82 -8.17
C LEU A 129 7.41 -5.19 -8.95
N SER A 130 7.57 -6.17 -9.83
CA SER A 130 6.43 -6.99 -10.23
C SER A 130 5.91 -7.76 -9.01
N ALA A 131 4.59 -7.87 -8.86
CA ALA A 131 3.96 -8.69 -7.83
C ALA A 131 4.27 -10.19 -7.99
N SER A 132 4.79 -10.61 -9.14
CA SER A 132 5.26 -11.97 -9.41
C SER A 132 6.76 -12.15 -9.22
N ASP A 133 7.47 -11.14 -8.70
CA ASP A 133 8.93 -11.16 -8.59
C ASP A 133 9.42 -12.30 -7.65
N PRO A 134 10.49 -13.04 -7.99
CA PRO A 134 11.00 -14.13 -7.15
C PRO A 134 11.56 -13.70 -5.78
N SER A 135 11.93 -12.43 -5.60
CA SER A 135 12.35 -11.89 -4.30
C SER A 135 11.19 -11.82 -3.29
N LEU A 136 9.94 -11.83 -3.78
CA LEU A 136 8.76 -11.90 -2.95
C LEU A 136 8.49 -13.35 -2.48
N PRO A 137 7.94 -13.55 -1.27
CA PRO A 137 7.70 -14.87 -0.71
C PRO A 137 6.83 -15.75 -1.62
N SER A 138 7.11 -17.05 -1.69
CA SER A 138 6.17 -17.99 -2.32
C SER A 138 4.93 -18.18 -1.45
N ALA A 139 3.84 -18.66 -2.04
CA ALA A 139 2.67 -19.12 -1.28
C ALA A 139 3.08 -20.23 -0.29
N VAL A 140 2.76 -20.05 1.00
CA VAL A 140 3.01 -21.01 2.07
C VAL A 140 1.71 -21.26 2.84
N PRO A 141 1.35 -22.51 3.15
CA PRO A 141 0.16 -22.79 3.97
C PRO A 141 0.19 -22.04 5.31
N GLY A 142 -0.93 -21.41 5.68
CA GLY A 142 -1.03 -20.61 6.92
C GLY A 142 -0.42 -19.21 6.81
N ARG A 143 0.12 -18.82 5.66
CA ARG A 143 0.59 -17.47 5.33
C ARG A 143 -0.37 -16.81 4.33
N GLY A 144 -0.10 -15.54 4.02
CA GLY A 144 -0.76 -14.82 2.93
C GLY A 144 -0.49 -15.45 1.56
N GLN A 145 -1.08 -14.87 0.52
CA GLN A 145 -1.01 -15.37 -0.86
C GLN A 145 0.43 -15.55 -1.38
N GLY A 146 1.36 -14.70 -0.94
CA GLY A 146 2.70 -14.61 -1.52
C GLY A 146 2.66 -14.00 -2.93
N ARG A 147 3.80 -14.09 -3.63
CA ARG A 147 3.95 -13.57 -4.99
C ARG A 147 2.90 -14.13 -5.94
N LEU A 148 2.43 -13.28 -6.85
CA LEU A 148 1.47 -13.65 -7.87
C LEU A 148 2.09 -14.58 -8.94
N LEU A 149 1.23 -15.21 -9.73
CA LEU A 149 1.65 -15.96 -10.90
C LEU A 149 2.33 -15.03 -11.92
N SER A 150 3.28 -15.55 -12.68
CA SER A 150 4.06 -14.79 -13.67
C SER A 150 3.22 -14.15 -14.79
N GLU A 151 2.04 -14.71 -15.07
CA GLU A 151 1.04 -14.12 -15.98
C GLU A 151 0.47 -12.77 -15.48
N TYR A 152 0.62 -12.47 -14.19
CA TYR A 152 0.21 -11.20 -13.57
C TYR A 152 1.39 -10.24 -13.35
N SER A 153 2.47 -10.38 -14.12
CA SER A 153 3.70 -9.56 -13.99
C SER A 153 3.51 -8.06 -14.23
N ALA A 154 2.39 -7.65 -14.84
CA ALA A 154 2.03 -6.25 -15.00
C ALA A 154 1.57 -5.58 -13.68
N VAL A 155 1.21 -6.39 -12.67
CA VAL A 155 0.83 -5.91 -11.34
C VAL A 155 2.09 -5.50 -10.60
N ARG A 156 2.07 -4.31 -9.99
CA ARG A 156 3.25 -3.71 -9.36
C ARG A 156 3.03 -3.43 -7.89
N VAL A 157 4.08 -3.63 -7.11
CA VAL A 157 4.11 -3.47 -5.65
C VAL A 157 5.38 -2.73 -5.26
N PRO A 158 5.41 -1.95 -4.16
CA PRO A 158 6.68 -1.50 -3.62
C PRO A 158 7.51 -2.71 -3.14
N THR A 159 8.83 -2.55 -3.04
CA THR A 159 9.63 -3.50 -2.24
C THR A 159 9.18 -3.47 -0.79
N VAL A 160 9.41 -4.54 -0.02
CA VAL A 160 9.08 -4.55 1.42
C VAL A 160 9.77 -3.41 2.16
N ALA A 161 11.04 -3.13 1.83
CA ALA A 161 11.78 -2.00 2.38
C ALA A 161 11.10 -0.67 2.08
N LYS A 162 10.71 -0.40 0.82
CA LYS A 162 10.04 0.85 0.46
C LYS A 162 8.63 0.97 1.03
N PHE A 163 7.92 -0.14 1.18
CA PHE A 163 6.66 -0.17 1.90
C PHE A 163 6.85 0.26 3.35
N CYS A 164 7.80 -0.34 4.07
CA CYS A 164 8.13 0.04 5.45
C CYS A 164 8.54 1.51 5.58
N GLU A 165 9.46 1.99 4.74
CA GLU A 165 9.87 3.41 4.75
C GLU A 165 8.68 4.34 4.52
N SER A 166 7.78 4.00 3.58
CA SER A 166 6.57 4.76 3.31
C SER A 166 5.61 4.77 4.50
N LEU A 167 5.45 3.65 5.20
CA LEU A 167 4.67 3.60 6.45
C LEU A 167 5.27 4.49 7.54
N LEU A 168 6.60 4.50 7.70
CA LEU A 168 7.30 5.33 8.68
C LEU A 168 7.17 6.82 8.37
N LEU A 169 7.25 7.19 7.09
CA LEU A 169 6.98 8.54 6.60
C LEU A 169 5.54 8.95 6.87
N LEU A 170 4.58 8.06 6.59
CA LEU A 170 3.16 8.28 6.87
C LEU A 170 2.89 8.43 8.37
N MET A 171 3.50 7.64 9.24
CA MET A 171 3.42 7.82 10.70
C MET A 171 3.95 9.18 11.15
N CYS A 172 5.07 9.65 10.57
CA CYS A 172 5.60 10.97 10.88
C CYS A 172 4.69 12.10 10.36
N CYS A 173 4.07 11.91 9.20
CA CYS A 173 3.14 12.86 8.59
C CYS A 173 1.80 12.93 9.34
N ASP A 174 1.30 11.77 9.77
CA ASP A 174 0.02 11.58 10.47
C ASP A 174 0.17 11.51 12.00
N TYR A 175 1.30 11.98 12.52
CA TYR A 175 1.62 11.94 13.94
C TYR A 175 0.52 12.59 14.77
N ASP A 176 0.08 11.92 15.84
CA ASP A 176 -1.01 12.33 16.74
C ASP A 176 -2.39 12.42 16.04
N THR A 177 -2.56 11.71 14.93
CA THR A 177 -3.86 11.52 14.28
C THR A 177 -4.33 10.07 14.41
N CYS A 178 -5.61 9.83 14.12
CA CYS A 178 -6.15 8.46 14.10
C CYS A 178 -5.52 7.56 13.01
N TYR A 179 -4.81 8.10 12.02
CA TYR A 179 -4.21 7.31 10.95
C TYR A 179 -2.90 6.65 11.38
N GLU A 180 -2.20 7.22 12.36
CA GLU A 180 -0.92 6.73 12.85
C GLU A 180 -1.00 5.27 13.33
N THR A 181 -2.06 4.93 14.06
CA THR A 181 -2.32 3.58 14.58
C THR A 181 -2.51 2.56 13.46
N TYR A 182 -3.11 2.96 12.34
CA TYR A 182 -3.28 2.11 11.17
C TYR A 182 -1.93 1.81 10.51
N TRP A 183 -1.08 2.83 10.31
CA TRP A 183 0.26 2.63 9.74
C TRP A 183 1.15 1.78 10.64
N MET A 184 1.09 2.00 11.95
CA MET A 184 1.75 1.16 12.95
C MET A 184 1.28 -0.30 12.84
N ALA A 185 -0.03 -0.54 12.72
CA ALA A 185 -0.55 -1.90 12.58
C ALA A 185 0.02 -2.62 11.35
N LEU A 186 0.03 -1.96 10.18
CA LEU A 186 0.63 -2.53 8.97
C LEU A 186 2.13 -2.81 9.15
N LEU A 187 2.85 -1.92 9.82
CA LEU A 187 4.28 -2.11 10.11
C LEU A 187 4.51 -3.32 11.02
N THR A 188 3.72 -3.48 12.08
CA THR A 188 3.83 -4.62 13.00
C THR A 188 3.58 -5.96 12.31
N TYR A 189 2.69 -6.01 11.30
CA TYR A 189 2.52 -7.20 10.49
C TYR A 189 3.76 -7.56 9.66
N ILE A 190 4.47 -6.56 9.12
CA ILE A 190 5.74 -6.82 8.43
C ILE A 190 6.78 -7.33 9.42
N ILE A 191 6.89 -6.71 10.60
CA ILE A 191 7.82 -7.14 11.65
C ILE A 191 7.55 -8.60 12.07
N GLU A 192 6.28 -8.97 12.28
CA GLU A 192 5.91 -10.30 12.77
C GLU A 192 6.09 -11.40 11.70
N TYR A 193 5.75 -11.11 10.45
CA TYR A 193 5.64 -12.15 9.41
C TYR A 193 6.74 -12.13 8.36
N VAL A 194 7.44 -11.01 8.15
CA VAL A 194 8.33 -10.81 6.99
C VAL A 194 9.76 -10.46 7.39
N ASP A 195 9.97 -9.77 8.51
CA ASP A 195 11.32 -9.45 9.00
C ASP A 195 12.16 -10.72 9.24
N GLU A 196 13.46 -10.62 8.93
CA GLU A 196 14.43 -11.72 9.01
C GLU A 196 14.14 -12.92 8.08
N THR A 197 13.27 -12.75 7.09
CA THR A 197 13.13 -13.70 5.97
C THR A 197 14.09 -13.35 4.84
N ASP A 198 14.21 -14.24 3.85
CA ASP A 198 15.01 -13.99 2.64
C ASP A 198 14.50 -12.78 1.82
N SER A 199 13.27 -12.33 2.06
CA SER A 199 12.65 -11.21 1.35
C SER A 199 12.95 -9.85 1.97
N PHE A 200 13.28 -9.77 3.27
CA PHE A 200 13.46 -8.49 3.96
C PHE A 200 14.09 -8.63 5.36
N SER A 201 14.90 -7.64 5.71
CA SER A 201 15.38 -7.37 7.06
C SER A 201 15.48 -5.86 7.34
N ALA A 202 15.51 -5.47 8.61
CA ALA A 202 15.76 -4.08 9.02
C ALA A 202 17.01 -3.43 8.36
N LYS A 203 18.00 -4.22 7.91
CA LYS A 203 19.22 -3.72 7.24
C LYS A 203 18.95 -3.19 5.83
N ASP A 204 17.80 -3.50 5.25
CA ASP A 204 17.41 -3.06 3.90
C ASP A 204 16.78 -1.66 3.92
N LEU A 205 16.39 -1.17 5.10
CA LEU A 205 15.87 0.19 5.29
C LEU A 205 16.98 1.24 5.21
N GLY A 206 16.64 2.46 4.83
CA GLY A 206 17.48 3.65 5.00
C GLY A 206 17.91 3.84 6.45
N TYR A 207 19.13 4.33 6.67
CA TYR A 207 19.76 4.40 7.99
C TYR A 207 18.90 5.16 9.02
N GLU A 208 18.23 6.23 8.58
CA GLU A 208 17.35 7.07 9.40
C GLU A 208 16.13 6.31 9.94
N PHE A 209 15.61 5.34 9.19
CA PHE A 209 14.41 4.58 9.53
C PHE A 209 14.71 3.41 10.47
N ARG A 210 15.93 2.87 10.43
CA ARG A 210 16.32 1.65 11.15
C ARG A 210 16.14 1.75 12.65
N LYS A 211 16.52 2.88 13.25
CA LYS A 211 16.49 3.03 14.71
C LYS A 211 15.07 2.84 15.25
N PHE A 212 14.11 3.56 14.68
CA PHE A 212 12.72 3.45 15.09
C PHE A 212 12.15 2.06 14.76
N TYR A 213 12.41 1.54 13.56
CA TYR A 213 11.96 0.20 13.17
C TYR A 213 12.42 -0.89 14.18
N CYS A 214 13.70 -0.88 14.56
CA CYS A 214 14.23 -1.81 15.56
C CYS A 214 13.60 -1.61 16.95
N ALA A 215 13.32 -0.36 17.36
CA ALA A 215 12.66 -0.09 18.62
C ALA A 215 11.23 -0.65 18.67
N VAL A 216 10.47 -0.54 17.57
CA VAL A 216 9.14 -1.18 17.43
C VAL A 216 9.27 -2.70 17.58
N LYS A 217 10.23 -3.30 16.86
CA LYS A 217 10.48 -4.75 16.88
C LYS A 217 10.79 -5.29 18.28
N GLU A 218 11.62 -4.59 19.04
CA GLU A 218 12.02 -4.98 20.39
C GLU A 218 11.00 -4.57 21.47
N ALA A 219 9.87 -3.95 21.07
CA ALA A 219 8.91 -3.32 21.98
C ALA A 219 9.58 -2.37 22.99
N ASP A 220 10.59 -1.62 22.52
CA ASP A 220 11.40 -0.73 23.33
C ASP A 220 10.61 0.53 23.74
N ALA A 221 10.68 0.92 25.01
CA ALA A 221 10.00 2.11 25.52
C ALA A 221 10.47 3.43 24.85
N SER A 222 11.66 3.43 24.24
CA SER A 222 12.22 4.54 23.46
C SER A 222 11.62 4.69 22.06
N MET A 223 10.72 3.79 21.64
CA MET A 223 10.04 3.86 20.34
C MET A 223 9.42 5.23 20.07
N TRP A 224 8.64 5.79 21.00
CA TRP A 224 7.99 7.08 20.80
C TRP A 224 8.98 8.27 20.71
N PRO A 225 9.97 8.41 21.62
CA PRO A 225 11.06 9.37 21.44
C PRO A 225 11.79 9.24 20.10
N LEU A 226 12.02 8.02 19.60
CA LEU A 226 12.67 7.78 18.32
C LEU A 226 11.79 8.18 17.13
N LEU A 227 10.46 8.05 17.23
CA LEU A 227 9.53 8.56 16.22
C LEU A 227 9.58 10.09 16.15
N GLU A 228 9.60 10.75 17.31
CA GLU A 228 9.73 12.21 17.39
C GLU A 228 11.06 12.70 16.81
N GLU A 229 12.17 12.02 17.12
CA GLU A 229 13.49 12.30 16.52
C GLU A 229 13.45 12.16 15.00
N LEU A 230 12.90 11.04 14.50
CA LEU A 230 12.76 10.78 13.07
C LEU A 230 11.93 11.87 12.39
N ARG A 231 10.76 12.19 12.94
CA ARG A 231 9.86 13.23 12.42
C ARG A 231 10.56 14.58 12.38
N SER A 232 11.22 14.99 13.46
CA SER A 232 11.96 16.26 13.54
C SER A 232 13.05 16.36 12.47
N ASN A 233 13.80 15.28 12.25
CA ASN A 233 14.84 15.22 11.23
C ASN A 233 14.24 15.32 9.82
N LEU A 234 13.17 14.59 9.54
CA LEU A 234 12.49 14.61 8.24
C LEU A 234 11.87 15.98 7.94
N SER A 235 11.20 16.60 8.91
CA SER A 235 10.68 17.98 8.81
C SER A 235 11.81 18.98 8.53
N SER A 236 12.92 18.90 9.26
CA SER A 236 14.07 19.81 9.07
C SER A 236 14.71 19.68 7.70
N SER A 237 14.61 18.49 7.09
CA SER A 237 15.10 18.21 5.73
C SER A 237 14.08 18.50 4.61
N GLY A 238 12.86 18.96 4.95
CA GLY A 238 11.81 19.23 3.97
C GLY A 238 11.22 17.99 3.29
N ARG A 239 11.36 16.81 3.91
CA ARG A 239 10.91 15.52 3.37
C ARG A 239 9.48 15.14 3.76
N LEU A 240 8.89 15.85 4.72
CA LEU A 240 7.48 15.71 5.06
C LEU A 240 6.68 16.77 4.30
N PRO A 241 5.51 16.42 3.73
CA PRO A 241 4.65 17.40 3.09
C PRO A 241 4.18 18.44 4.10
N ASP A 242 4.07 19.69 3.67
CA ASP A 242 3.51 20.76 4.50
C ASP A 242 2.08 20.41 4.88
N SER A 243 1.76 20.51 6.18
CA SER A 243 0.46 20.16 6.76
C SER A 243 -0.70 21.10 6.35
N GLN A 244 -0.54 21.89 5.29
CA GLN A 244 -1.48 22.94 4.86
C GLN A 244 -2.52 22.51 3.82
N SER A 245 -2.62 21.22 3.48
CA SER A 245 -3.64 20.74 2.54
C SER A 245 -4.32 19.44 2.99
N LEU A 246 -4.84 19.44 4.23
CA LEU A 246 -5.84 18.47 4.69
C LEU A 246 -7.20 19.14 4.86
#